data_AF-A0A3D4UPX1-F1
#
_entry.id   AF-A0A3D4UPX1-F1
#
_cell.length_a   1.000
_cell.length_b   1.000
_cell.length_c   1.000
_cell.angle_alpha   90.00
_cell.angle_beta   90.00
_cell.angle_gamma   90.00
#
_symmetry.space_group_name_H-M   'P 1'
#
loop_
_entity.id
_entity.type
_entity.pdbx_description
1 polymer ?
#
loop_
_entity_poly.entity_id
_entity_poly.type
_entity_poly.pdbx_seq_one_letter_code
_entity_poly.pdbx_strand_id
1 'polypeptide(L)'
;EAHLRRSNTNQVDTSSGSVLPRAGAGAITGLGSGGVGFVAIPYNANNLVGGYVLGDGSIAQGPTGQGGNFEIIRTAEGTYELEIPGRTGADGVVMLMPVGQNDLGDGYATRALFSNEYDSASGKFIIESRVWNPGDDGNGGYSSLFSEFPLTDSGFYFVFVDFE
;
A
#
# COMPACT_ATOMS: atom_id res chain seq x y z
N GLU A 1 -53.08 -12.07 40.20
CA GLU A 1 -53.61 -10.94 39.42
C GLU A 1 -52.43 -10.30 38.68
N ALA A 2 -52.20 -10.60 37.40
CA ALA A 2 -52.86 -10.16 36.16
C ALA A 2 -52.37 -8.78 35.63
N HIS A 3 -51.66 -8.84 34.48
CA HIS A 3 -51.55 -7.87 33.37
C HIS A 3 -50.99 -6.44 33.67
N LEU A 4 -50.08 -5.86 32.88
CA LEU A 4 -50.28 -5.51 31.46
C LEU A 4 -48.95 -5.35 30.69
N ARG A 5 -48.96 -5.84 29.45
CA ARG A 5 -48.00 -5.53 28.37
C ARG A 5 -48.18 -4.09 27.89
N ARG A 6 -47.09 -3.40 27.54
CA ARG A 6 -47.08 -2.39 26.47
C ARG A 6 -45.90 -2.65 25.54
N SER A 7 -46.25 -3.07 24.33
CA SER A 7 -45.42 -3.01 23.13
C SER A 7 -45.09 -1.55 22.85
N ASN A 8 -43.84 -1.24 22.53
CA ASN A 8 -43.51 -0.11 21.67
C ASN A 8 -42.59 -0.63 20.56
N THR A 9 -43.21 -0.82 19.41
CA THR A 9 -42.62 -0.94 18.09
C THR A 9 -41.66 0.24 17.87
N ASN A 10 -40.36 -0.01 17.85
CA ASN A 10 -39.42 0.98 17.30
C ASN A 10 -39.27 0.71 15.81
N GLN A 11 -39.68 1.70 15.03
CA GLN A 11 -39.56 1.82 13.59
C GLN A 11 -38.25 1.24 13.07
N VAL A 12 -38.36 0.41 12.03
CA VAL A 12 -37.25 0.12 11.12
C VAL A 12 -37.10 1.34 10.22
N ASP A 13 -36.04 2.11 10.43
CA ASP A 13 -35.60 3.12 9.47
C ASP A 13 -34.71 2.42 8.42
N THR A 14 -35.22 2.31 7.20
CA THR A 14 -34.57 1.61 6.07
C THR A 14 -33.67 2.52 5.25
N SER A 15 -33.13 3.62 5.77
CA SER A 15 -32.25 4.52 4.99
C SER A 15 -30.82 4.00 4.79
N SER A 16 -30.61 2.67 4.75
CA SER A 16 -29.31 2.07 4.43
C SER A 16 -29.19 1.95 2.91
N GLY A 17 -28.42 2.85 2.29
CA GLY A 17 -28.02 2.71 0.90
C GLY A 17 -27.31 1.38 0.69
N SER A 18 -28.03 0.40 0.14
CA SER A 18 -27.51 -0.90 -0.24
C SER A 18 -26.55 -0.72 -1.43
N VAL A 19 -25.25 -0.66 -1.15
CA VAL A 19 -24.25 -0.92 -2.18
C VAL A 19 -24.11 -2.42 -2.31
N LEU A 20 -24.61 -2.97 -3.42
CA LEU A 20 -24.38 -4.37 -3.76
C LEU A 20 -22.88 -4.56 -4.03
N PRO A 21 -22.18 -5.45 -3.30
CA PRO A 21 -20.79 -5.74 -3.61
C PRO A 21 -20.69 -6.37 -5.00
N ARG A 22 -19.79 -5.83 -5.85
CA ARG A 22 -19.35 -6.51 -7.07
C ARG A 22 -18.69 -7.82 -6.66
N ALA A 23 -19.01 -8.92 -7.36
CA ALA A 23 -18.50 -10.24 -7.06
C ALA A 23 -16.98 -10.22 -6.84
N GLY A 24 -16.53 -10.55 -5.62
CA GLY A 24 -15.12 -10.59 -5.21
C GLY A 24 -14.75 -9.70 -4.01
N ALA A 25 -15.57 -8.71 -3.64
CA ALA A 25 -15.34 -7.88 -2.45
C ALA A 25 -16.26 -8.31 -1.29
N GLY A 26 -15.69 -8.61 -0.11
CA GLY A 26 -16.47 -8.86 1.09
C GLY A 26 -17.24 -7.60 1.53
N ALA A 27 -18.52 -7.74 1.87
CA ALA A 27 -19.34 -6.62 2.31
C ALA A 27 -18.89 -6.12 3.70
N ILE A 28 -18.65 -4.82 3.83
CA ILE A 28 -18.43 -4.15 5.12
C ILE A 28 -19.80 -3.66 5.62
N THR A 29 -20.40 -4.39 6.56
CA THR A 29 -21.66 -3.99 7.20
C THR A 29 -21.36 -3.24 8.50
N GLY A 30 -21.71 -1.95 8.58
CA GLY A 30 -21.76 -1.23 9.86
C GLY A 30 -20.92 0.05 9.98
N LEU A 31 -20.81 0.87 8.94
CA LEU A 31 -20.22 2.19 9.09
C LEU A 31 -21.29 3.16 9.62
N GLY A 32 -21.09 3.70 10.83
CA GLY A 32 -21.95 4.75 11.42
C GLY A 32 -22.00 6.04 10.58
N SER A 33 -22.70 7.08 11.05
CA SER A 33 -23.06 8.31 10.32
C SER A 33 -21.90 9.28 9.98
N GLY A 34 -20.74 8.73 9.61
CA GLY A 34 -19.55 9.40 9.07
C GLY A 34 -18.62 8.41 8.39
N GLY A 35 -19.17 7.34 7.80
CA GLY A 35 -18.45 6.14 7.41
C GLY A 35 -17.29 6.37 6.43
N VAL A 36 -16.08 5.96 6.84
CA VAL A 36 -14.96 5.75 5.93
C VAL A 36 -15.09 4.37 5.29
N GLY A 37 -15.23 4.34 3.97
CA GLY A 37 -15.19 3.09 3.20
C GLY A 37 -13.74 2.68 2.96
N PHE A 38 -13.43 1.40 3.13
CA PHE A 38 -12.15 0.81 2.76
C PHE A 38 -12.38 -0.34 1.78
N VAL A 39 -11.44 -0.56 0.88
CA VAL A 39 -11.42 -1.73 0.00
C VAL A 39 -10.26 -2.61 0.44
N ALA A 40 -10.56 -3.84 0.84
CA ALA A 40 -9.56 -4.85 1.12
C ALA A 40 -9.38 -5.73 -0.13
N ILE A 41 -8.19 -5.71 -0.72
CA ILE A 41 -7.84 -6.55 -1.88
C ILE A 41 -6.97 -7.69 -1.36
N PRO A 42 -7.43 -8.95 -1.40
CA PRO A 42 -6.61 -10.07 -0.95
C PRO A 42 -5.50 -10.38 -1.96
N TYR A 43 -4.36 -10.89 -1.51
CA TYR A 43 -3.21 -11.19 -2.40
C TYR A 43 -3.48 -12.27 -3.45
N ASN A 44 -4.54 -13.07 -3.27
CA ASN A 44 -5.00 -14.06 -4.24
C ASN A 44 -6.12 -13.53 -5.14
N ALA A 45 -6.40 -12.22 -5.13
CA ALA A 45 -7.35 -11.63 -6.05
C ALA A 45 -6.88 -11.83 -7.49
N ASN A 46 -7.80 -12.26 -8.35
CA ASN A 46 -7.53 -12.38 -9.78
C ASN A 46 -7.10 -11.02 -10.34
N ASN A 47 -6.07 -11.04 -11.19
CA ASN A 47 -5.51 -9.85 -11.85
C ASN A 47 -4.92 -8.81 -10.89
N LEU A 48 -4.66 -9.14 -9.62
CA LEU A 48 -3.87 -8.27 -8.77
C LEU A 48 -2.44 -8.18 -9.33
N VAL A 49 -1.98 -6.95 -9.53
CA VAL A 49 -0.58 -6.61 -9.77
C VAL A 49 -0.12 -5.85 -8.54
N GLY A 50 0.41 -6.56 -7.56
CA GLY A 50 0.74 -5.97 -6.27
C GLY A 50 1.16 -7.01 -5.24
N GLY A 51 1.83 -6.56 -4.20
CA GLY A 51 2.42 -7.44 -3.20
C GLY A 51 3.10 -6.71 -2.06
N TYR A 52 3.64 -7.50 -1.13
CA TYR A 52 4.55 -7.09 -0.08
C TYR A 52 5.97 -7.51 -0.45
N VAL A 53 6.85 -6.53 -0.59
CA VAL A 53 8.26 -6.71 -0.92
C VAL A 53 9.09 -6.40 0.33
N LEU A 54 10.04 -7.26 0.65
CA LEU A 54 11.03 -7.06 1.71
C LEU A 54 12.19 -6.19 1.20
N GLY A 55 12.95 -5.59 2.12
CA GLY A 55 14.07 -4.71 1.75
C GLY A 55 15.18 -5.40 0.95
N ASP A 56 15.27 -6.73 0.98
CA ASP A 56 16.20 -7.49 0.14
C ASP A 56 15.68 -7.73 -1.30
N GLY A 57 14.48 -7.25 -1.61
CA GLY A 57 13.79 -7.42 -2.89
C GLY A 57 12.98 -8.71 -2.99
N SER A 58 13.00 -9.59 -1.98
CA SER A 58 12.17 -10.79 -1.99
C SER A 58 10.70 -10.46 -1.75
N ILE A 59 9.81 -11.23 -2.38
CA ILE A 59 8.36 -11.02 -2.26
C ILE A 59 7.84 -11.87 -1.11
N ALA A 60 7.43 -11.22 -0.02
CA ALA A 60 6.84 -11.89 1.13
C ALA A 60 5.39 -12.33 0.88
N GLN A 61 4.61 -11.53 0.14
CA GLN A 61 3.22 -11.84 -0.22
C GLN A 61 2.87 -11.26 -1.59
N GLY A 62 2.13 -12.00 -2.41
CA GLY A 62 1.67 -11.57 -3.72
C GLY A 62 1.45 -12.76 -4.66
N PRO A 63 0.79 -12.54 -5.82
CA PRO A 63 0.64 -13.57 -6.85
C PRO A 63 1.97 -13.75 -7.60
N THR A 64 2.89 -14.52 -7.01
CA THR A 64 4.22 -14.82 -7.59
C THR A 64 4.28 -16.26 -8.12
N GLY A 65 5.02 -16.50 -9.21
CA GLY A 65 5.20 -17.83 -9.80
C GLY A 65 5.22 -17.84 -11.34
N GLN A 66 5.29 -19.03 -11.95
CA GLN A 66 5.11 -19.17 -13.41
C GLN A 66 3.70 -18.71 -13.80
N GLY A 67 3.60 -17.58 -14.50
CA GLY A 67 2.34 -16.88 -14.77
C GLY A 67 1.99 -15.77 -13.76
N GLY A 68 2.94 -15.39 -12.90
CA GLY A 68 2.82 -14.20 -12.04
C GLY A 68 2.70 -12.92 -12.87
N ASN A 69 1.97 -11.94 -12.35
CA ASN A 69 1.66 -10.72 -13.10
C ASN A 69 2.79 -9.67 -13.06
N PHE A 70 3.90 -9.95 -12.38
CA PHE A 70 5.04 -9.06 -12.25
C PHE A 70 6.30 -9.80 -11.76
N GLU A 71 7.45 -9.16 -11.94
CA GLU A 71 8.74 -9.54 -11.34
C GLU A 71 9.34 -8.32 -10.65
N ILE A 72 9.98 -8.51 -9.50
CA ILE A 72 10.73 -7.44 -8.83
C ILE A 72 12.12 -7.92 -8.41
N ILE A 73 13.13 -7.10 -8.65
CA ILE A 73 14.53 -7.41 -8.37
C ILE A 73 15.17 -6.21 -7.67
N ARG A 74 15.87 -6.44 -6.56
CA ARG A 74 16.75 -5.44 -5.96
C ARG A 74 18.05 -5.36 -6.75
N THR A 75 18.38 -4.20 -7.30
CA THR A 75 19.58 -3.99 -8.12
C THR A 75 20.72 -3.34 -7.36
N ALA A 76 20.39 -2.50 -6.36
CA ALA A 76 21.33 -1.89 -5.43
C ALA A 76 20.63 -1.62 -4.09
N GLU A 77 21.37 -1.12 -3.10
CA GLU A 77 20.76 -0.63 -1.86
C GLU A 77 19.72 0.44 -2.16
N GLY A 78 18.51 0.23 -1.68
CA GLY A 78 17.38 1.12 -1.90
C GLY A 78 16.94 1.27 -3.36
N THR A 79 17.41 0.43 -4.29
CA THR A 79 16.99 0.48 -5.71
C THR A 79 16.44 -0.86 -6.16
N TYR A 80 15.24 -0.82 -6.74
CA TYR A 80 14.52 -2.00 -7.21
C TYR A 80 14.02 -1.77 -8.63
N GLU A 81 13.97 -2.84 -9.40
CA GLU A 81 13.36 -2.87 -10.73
C GLU A 81 12.09 -3.73 -10.68
N LEU A 82 10.96 -3.16 -11.07
CA LEU A 82 9.68 -3.84 -11.18
C LEU A 82 9.29 -3.97 -12.66
N GLU A 83 9.16 -5.19 -13.13
CA GLU A 83 8.65 -5.52 -14.46
C GLU A 83 7.20 -5.98 -14.34
N ILE A 84 6.32 -5.39 -15.14
CA ILE A 84 4.91 -5.79 -15.25
C ILE A 84 4.65 -6.07 -16.74
N PRO A 85 4.57 -7.33 -17.17
CA PRO A 85 4.44 -7.68 -18.58
C PRO A 85 3.26 -6.96 -19.26
N GLY A 86 3.55 -6.24 -20.34
CA GLY A 86 2.55 -5.52 -21.12
C GLY A 86 2.02 -4.22 -20.47
N ARG A 87 2.61 -3.77 -19.36
CA ARG A 87 2.27 -2.49 -18.71
C ARG A 87 3.46 -1.55 -18.72
N THR A 88 3.17 -0.29 -18.97
CA THR A 88 4.12 0.81 -19.05
C THR A 88 3.66 1.96 -18.14
N GLY A 89 4.50 2.99 -17.99
CA GLY A 89 4.10 4.22 -17.29
C GLY A 89 2.95 4.99 -17.95
N ALA A 90 2.55 4.64 -19.19
CA ALA A 90 1.38 5.22 -19.84
C ALA A 90 0.07 4.47 -19.50
N ASP A 91 0.17 3.21 -19.07
CA ASP A 91 -1.00 2.35 -18.80
C ASP A 91 -1.51 2.49 -17.36
N GLY A 92 -0.74 3.13 -16.47
CA GLY A 92 -1.12 3.23 -15.07
C GLY A 92 -0.02 3.79 -14.18
N VAL A 93 -0.22 3.62 -12.88
CA VAL A 93 0.69 4.11 -11.82
C VAL A 93 1.05 3.00 -10.84
N VAL A 94 2.33 2.95 -10.46
CA VAL A 94 2.77 2.14 -9.31
C VAL A 94 2.60 2.97 -8.04
N MET A 95 1.71 2.52 -7.17
CA MET A 95 1.57 3.07 -5.82
C MET A 95 2.42 2.27 -4.84
N LEU A 96 3.16 2.98 -4.00
CA LEU A 96 4.11 2.43 -3.03
C LEU A 96 3.70 2.87 -1.63
N MET A 97 3.71 1.93 -0.67
CA MET A 97 3.45 2.22 0.73
C MET A 97 4.57 1.62 1.59
N PRO A 98 5.29 2.43 2.37
CA PRO A 98 6.38 1.94 3.20
C PRO A 98 5.85 1.04 4.32
N VAL A 99 6.61 0.02 4.71
CA VAL A 99 6.27 -0.92 5.79
C VAL A 99 7.35 -0.93 6.85
N GLY A 100 6.92 -1.04 8.10
CA GLY A 100 7.79 -1.20 9.26
C GLY A 100 7.81 0.03 10.16
N GLN A 101 8.67 -0.06 11.17
CA GLN A 101 8.94 1.02 12.12
C GLN A 101 10.23 1.74 11.74
N ASN A 102 10.40 2.96 12.25
CA ASN A 102 11.68 3.63 12.14
C ASN A 102 12.74 2.93 13.01
N ASP A 103 14.00 3.29 12.76
CA ASP A 103 15.18 2.79 13.47
C ASP A 103 15.45 3.53 14.80
N LEU A 104 14.63 4.51 15.16
CA LEU A 104 14.77 5.32 16.38
C LEU A 104 14.22 4.62 17.63
N GLY A 105 13.55 3.48 17.47
CA GLY A 105 13.05 2.67 18.59
C GLY A 105 11.89 3.30 19.36
N ASP A 106 11.27 4.35 18.82
CA ASP A 106 10.14 5.07 19.41
C ASP A 106 8.78 4.47 19.02
N GLY A 107 8.79 3.44 18.17
CA GLY A 107 7.60 2.72 17.72
C GLY A 107 6.82 3.43 16.61
N TYR A 108 7.27 4.58 16.11
CA TYR A 108 6.63 5.24 14.98
C TYR A 108 6.90 4.51 13.67
N ALA A 109 6.07 4.82 12.67
CA ALA A 109 6.19 4.29 11.33
C ALA A 109 7.57 4.61 10.73
N THR A 110 8.02 3.73 9.83
CA THR A 110 9.25 3.93 9.06
C THR A 110 9.27 5.31 8.39
N ARG A 111 10.49 5.84 8.27
CA ARG A 111 10.80 7.11 7.60
C ARG A 111 11.25 6.90 6.16
N ALA A 112 11.10 5.67 5.66
CA ALA A 112 11.32 5.34 4.27
C ALA A 112 10.31 6.08 3.40
N LEU A 113 10.85 6.71 2.37
CA LEU A 113 10.15 7.40 1.31
C LEU A 113 10.44 6.66 0.02
N PHE A 114 9.43 6.54 -0.81
CA PHE A 114 9.50 5.79 -2.04
C PHE A 114 9.17 6.70 -3.23
N SER A 115 9.96 6.58 -4.29
CA SER A 115 9.66 7.13 -5.60
C SER A 115 9.67 6.01 -6.63
N ASN A 116 9.00 6.22 -7.76
CA ASN A 116 9.18 5.39 -8.93
C ASN A 116 9.14 6.20 -10.21
N GLU A 117 9.80 5.68 -11.22
CA GLU A 117 9.78 6.18 -12.59
C GLU A 117 9.75 5.01 -13.56
N TYR A 118 8.98 5.11 -14.63
CA TYR A 118 9.03 4.12 -15.71
C TYR A 118 10.19 4.43 -16.65
N ASP A 119 11.14 3.52 -16.76
CA ASP A 119 12.22 3.59 -17.73
C ASP A 119 11.84 2.84 -19.02
N SER A 120 11.54 3.62 -20.07
CA SER A 120 11.19 3.09 -21.39
C SER A 120 12.32 2.32 -22.10
N ALA A 121 13.59 2.52 -21.71
CA ALA A 121 14.71 1.80 -22.33
C ALA A 121 14.80 0.36 -21.82
N SER A 122 14.55 0.15 -20.53
CA SER A 122 14.52 -1.17 -19.89
C SER A 122 13.12 -1.83 -19.90
N GLY A 123 12.05 -1.05 -20.05
CA GLY A 123 10.67 -1.53 -19.96
C GLY A 123 10.21 -1.78 -18.53
N LYS A 124 10.82 -1.13 -17.54
CA LYS A 124 10.64 -1.42 -16.12
C LYS A 124 10.34 -0.15 -15.32
N PHE A 125 9.67 -0.33 -14.19
CA PHE A 125 9.56 0.71 -13.17
C PHE A 125 10.80 0.64 -12.26
N ILE A 126 11.54 1.73 -12.20
CA ILE A 126 12.65 1.90 -11.28
C ILE A 126 12.08 2.48 -9.99
N ILE A 127 12.25 1.77 -8.88
CA ILE A 127 11.79 2.17 -7.56
C ILE A 127 13.02 2.56 -6.73
N GLU A 128 12.98 3.73 -6.12
CA GLU A 128 13.96 4.13 -5.12
C GLU A 128 13.31 4.21 -3.73
N SER A 129 14.01 3.66 -2.74
CA SER A 129 13.72 3.74 -1.32
C SER A 129 14.81 4.58 -0.66
N ARG A 130 14.40 5.65 0.01
CA ARG A 130 15.30 6.56 0.73
C ARG A 130 14.77 6.78 2.13
N VAL A 131 15.65 6.90 3.12
CA VAL A 131 15.22 7.25 4.48
C VAL A 131 15.45 8.72 4.73
N TRP A 132 14.46 9.40 5.28
CA TRP A 132 14.72 10.74 5.81
C TRP A 132 15.64 10.64 7.01
N ASN A 133 16.88 11.12 6.88
CA ASN A 133 17.84 11.25 7.96
C ASN A 133 18.05 12.75 8.23
N PRO A 134 17.44 13.32 9.27
CA PRO A 134 17.67 14.68 9.67
C PRO A 134 19.03 14.64 10.35
N GLY A 135 20.12 14.79 9.58
CA GLY A 135 21.45 14.69 10.14
C GLY A 135 21.54 15.53 11.41
N ASP A 136 22.03 14.94 12.49
CA ASP A 136 22.45 15.72 13.66
C ASP A 136 23.64 16.55 13.18
N ASP A 137 23.47 17.87 13.11
CA ASP A 137 24.55 18.80 12.78
C ASP A 137 25.63 18.88 13.88
N GLY A 138 25.52 18.02 14.91
CA GLY A 138 26.38 18.00 16.09
C GLY A 138 25.99 19.06 17.11
N ASN A 139 24.88 19.79 16.87
CA ASN A 139 24.44 20.92 17.67
C ASN A 139 22.92 20.90 17.93
N GLY A 140 22.23 19.79 17.61
CA GLY A 140 20.78 19.64 17.78
C GLY A 140 19.94 20.39 16.73
N GLY A 141 20.54 20.81 15.62
CA GLY A 141 19.88 21.42 14.47
C GLY A 141 19.70 20.46 13.29
N TYR A 142 18.71 20.75 12.45
CA TYR A 142 18.47 20.02 11.20
C TYR A 142 19.46 20.48 10.12
N SER A 143 20.36 19.58 9.68
CA SER A 143 21.26 19.85 8.55
C SER A 143 20.49 19.94 7.23
N SER A 144 20.78 20.96 6.40
CA SER A 144 20.03 21.33 5.18
C SER A 144 20.68 20.85 3.86
N LEU A 145 21.40 19.72 3.91
CA LEU A 145 22.14 19.18 2.77
C LEU A 145 21.47 17.91 2.26
N PHE A 146 21.33 17.79 0.93
CA PHE A 146 20.78 16.63 0.19
C PHE A 146 21.35 15.24 0.56
N SER A 147 22.35 15.16 1.44
CA SER A 147 22.67 13.94 2.22
C SER A 147 21.54 13.48 3.17
N GLU A 148 20.44 14.22 3.26
CA GLU A 148 19.26 13.96 4.10
C GLU A 148 18.40 12.78 3.67
N PHE A 149 18.58 12.24 2.46
CA PHE A 149 17.78 11.12 1.95
C PHE A 149 18.66 10.01 1.33
N PRO A 150 19.54 9.37 2.13
CA PRO A 150 20.33 8.25 1.65
C PRO A 150 19.41 7.12 1.18
N LEU A 151 19.86 6.41 0.15
CA LEU A 151 19.22 5.15 -0.27
C LEU A 151 19.27 4.17 0.90
N THR A 152 18.18 3.42 1.08
CA THR A 152 18.12 2.38 2.09
C THR A 152 17.21 1.26 1.66
N ASP A 153 17.52 0.04 2.09
CA ASP A 153 16.61 -1.08 1.96
C ASP A 153 15.45 -0.93 2.95
N SER A 154 14.23 -1.05 2.46
CA SER A 154 13.03 -0.98 3.30
C SER A 154 11.93 -1.81 2.65
N GLY A 155 11.12 -2.47 3.48
CA GLY A 155 9.97 -3.20 2.98
C GLY A 155 8.86 -2.26 2.54
N PHE A 156 8.10 -2.65 1.53
CA PHE A 156 6.97 -1.86 1.02
C PHE A 156 5.86 -2.75 0.46
N TYR A 157 4.63 -2.27 0.55
CA TYR A 157 3.56 -2.74 -0.32
C TYR A 157 3.62 -1.99 -1.64
N PHE A 158 3.28 -2.66 -2.72
CA PHE A 158 3.00 -1.99 -3.99
C PHE A 158 1.69 -2.50 -4.62
N VAL A 159 1.10 -1.65 -5.45
CA VAL A 159 0.04 -2.02 -6.37
C VAL A 159 0.19 -1.21 -7.64
N PHE A 160 -0.01 -1.84 -8.80
CA PHE A 160 -0.18 -1.15 -10.06
C PHE A 160 -1.68 -0.88 -10.27
N VAL A 161 -2.02 0.38 -10.53
CA VAL A 161 -3.38 0.78 -10.86
C VAL A 161 -3.43 1.26 -12.29
N ASP A 162 -4.24 0.54 -13.07
CA ASP A 162 -4.56 0.81 -14.46
C ASP A 162 -5.35 2.13 -14.59
N PHE A 163 -5.12 2.86 -15.69
CA PHE A 163 -5.90 4.05 -16.01
C PHE A 163 -7.22 3.74 -16.75
N GLU A 164 -7.40 2.51 -17.22
CA GLU A 164 -8.62 2.05 -17.92
C GLU A 164 -9.64 1.31 -17.03
#